data_AF-A0A4Q5TTD1-F1
#
_entry.id   AF-A0A4Q5TTD1-F1
#
_cell.length_a   1.000
_cell.length_b   1.000
_cell.length_c   1.000
_cell.angle_alpha   90.00
_cell.angle_beta   90.00
_cell.angle_gamma   90.00
#
_symmetry.space_group_name_H-M   'P 1'
#
loop_
_entity.id
_entity.type
_entity.pdbx_description
1 polymer ?
#
loop_
_entity_poly.entity_id
_entity_poly.type
_entity_poly.pdbx_seq_one_letter_code
_entity_poly.pdbx_strand_id
1 'polypeptide(L)'
;MMKKLIYLLVASAMMLNACKKTDFAGDDPTGEGLTGFNLRTPATSANVVLNAATPEQTINFSWSAATPGLTTAPTYKIVMAPRTGGNLSTPLLEFDAQGNTSLALSYSAIDAALAAKGIAAGAVADLNWSVVATNGDKTVMASGIFILTVRRFSDGAAPFQVLAPASTLTAQSINPASTADKFEFRWTKSKVATGGPAIHYKVLFAERKVDGAGNPVAIDWNSPLFSVDADNTGLDSLATITYKQMSDLLSAAGFTNLPLPVSLTWTVVASTGNWKQYSDFTNNIVLTREIKMYIVGSATPNGWDASQAVRMIADGSNFGVFYMYVYLVGGQEMKFLNGQAFPPAAGAVDWGMGGAAGDLTADGESNIPVATSGVYRITADLNNMKYYLQQGRMATVGGATDAGWNPPGVFPSQELGFVGTNLFLGVSNFKGGDEFKMIDSDSWPGGGGPVNQTRDYGRGATEGVLAENNESNFTGPAAGLNRVIWDGSDPLNLKYQVITATEMRIVGNGMQAVPDWNPGASPQMTYSGNGVWTLTLALKANAEIKFLAGNDWGAFDYEDASGGSQATGVARKIQWTGGDNFKTPAVAGTYTVTLNEKAQTVTFTP
;
A
#
# COMPACT_ATOMS: atom_id res chain seq x y z
N MET A 1 -20.78 50.82 -52.36
CA MET A 1 -20.35 52.21 -52.66
C MET A 1 -21.36 53.19 -52.08
N MET A 2 -20.92 54.42 -51.80
CA MET A 2 -21.62 55.74 -51.85
C MET A 2 -23.12 55.75 -52.24
N LYS A 3 -23.99 56.64 -51.72
CA LYS A 3 -23.80 57.94 -51.04
C LYS A 3 -25.11 58.40 -50.35
N LYS A 4 -25.03 59.41 -49.47
CA LYS A 4 -26.19 60.14 -48.89
C LYS A 4 -26.84 61.08 -49.93
N LEU A 5 -28.16 61.28 -49.83
CA LEU A 5 -28.93 62.52 -50.08
C LEU A 5 -30.10 62.54 -49.06
N ILE A 6 -30.63 63.60 -48.43
CA ILE A 6 -30.41 65.07 -48.36
C ILE A 6 -31.50 65.98 -49.03
N TYR A 7 -32.56 66.22 -48.23
CA TYR A 7 -33.29 67.49 -47.97
C TYR A 7 -34.25 68.20 -48.97
N LEU A 8 -35.18 68.94 -48.31
CA LEU A 8 -36.02 70.11 -48.68
C LEU A 8 -37.47 69.81 -49.17
N LEU A 9 -38.57 70.47 -48.77
CA LEU A 9 -38.91 71.79 -48.15
C LEU A 9 -39.98 71.57 -47.02
N VAL A 10 -40.14 72.35 -45.93
CA VAL A 10 -40.41 73.81 -45.70
C VAL A 10 -41.79 74.31 -46.16
N ALA A 11 -42.73 74.50 -45.22
CA ALA A 11 -43.76 75.56 -45.22
C ALA A 11 -44.47 75.71 -43.84
N SER A 12 -44.63 76.96 -43.38
CA SER A 12 -45.36 77.43 -42.18
C SER A 12 -46.85 77.01 -42.19
N ALA A 13 -47.48 76.53 -41.12
CA ALA A 13 -47.87 77.16 -39.83
C ALA A 13 -49.15 78.04 -39.88
N MET A 14 -49.98 77.94 -38.82
CA MET A 14 -51.33 78.54 -38.61
C MET A 14 -52.49 77.81 -39.33
N MET A 15 -53.68 77.56 -38.73
CA MET A 15 -54.18 77.85 -37.38
C MET A 15 -55.31 76.87 -36.97
N LEU A 16 -55.37 76.54 -35.67
CA LEU A 16 -56.55 76.22 -34.85
C LEU A 16 -57.67 75.28 -35.40
N ASN A 17 -57.78 74.09 -34.79
CA ASN A 17 -59.05 73.74 -34.12
C ASN A 17 -58.79 72.89 -32.86
N ALA A 18 -59.66 73.01 -31.86
CA ALA A 18 -59.35 72.65 -30.47
C ALA A 18 -59.86 71.27 -30.01
N CYS A 19 -59.07 70.67 -29.11
CA CYS A 19 -59.45 69.79 -28.00
C CYS A 19 -60.67 68.85 -28.14
N LYS A 20 -60.38 67.55 -28.10
CA LYS A 20 -60.81 66.77 -26.92
C LYS A 20 -59.58 66.39 -26.10
N LYS A 21 -59.50 66.95 -24.89
CA LYS A 21 -58.53 66.55 -23.87
C LYS A 21 -59.01 65.22 -23.29
N THR A 22 -58.23 64.16 -23.45
CA THR A 22 -58.44 62.93 -22.66
C THR A 22 -57.86 63.18 -21.28
N ASP A 23 -58.71 63.27 -20.27
CA ASP A 23 -58.27 63.47 -18.88
C ASP A 23 -57.77 62.13 -18.32
N PHE A 24 -56.46 62.00 -18.14
CA PHE A 24 -55.89 60.97 -17.28
C PHE A 24 -55.93 61.46 -15.83
N ALA A 25 -57.13 61.40 -15.23
CA ALA A 25 -57.29 61.64 -13.80
C ALA A 25 -56.68 60.46 -13.02
N GLY A 26 -55.44 60.62 -12.54
CA GLY A 26 -54.76 59.63 -11.70
C GLY A 26 -53.23 59.63 -11.77
N ASP A 27 -52.64 60.13 -12.86
CA ASP A 27 -51.18 60.13 -13.05
C ASP A 27 -50.48 61.33 -12.38
N ASP A 28 -50.72 61.53 -11.09
CA ASP A 28 -49.68 62.17 -10.26
C ASP A 28 -48.49 61.20 -10.21
N PRO A 29 -47.24 61.65 -10.47
CA PRO A 29 -46.08 60.78 -10.27
C PRO A 29 -46.01 60.42 -8.78
N THR A 30 -46.27 59.14 -8.45
CA THR A 30 -46.48 58.65 -7.06
C THR A 30 -45.21 58.60 -6.19
N GLY A 31 -44.19 59.38 -6.57
CA GLY A 31 -42.86 59.41 -5.97
C GLY A 31 -41.98 58.24 -6.42
N GLU A 32 -40.72 58.26 -5.98
CA GLU A 32 -39.83 57.11 -6.14
C GLU A 32 -40.33 55.92 -5.29
N GLY A 33 -40.29 54.72 -5.87
CA GLY A 33 -40.72 53.47 -5.24
C GLY A 33 -39.58 52.47 -5.06
N LEU A 34 -39.82 51.40 -4.28
CA LEU A 34 -38.94 50.24 -4.20
C LEU A 34 -39.76 48.94 -4.22
N THR A 35 -39.38 47.98 -5.06
CA THR A 35 -39.98 46.65 -5.06
C THR A 35 -39.42 45.77 -3.94
N GLY A 36 -40.18 44.75 -3.53
CA GLY A 36 -39.67 43.70 -2.64
C GLY A 36 -38.50 42.92 -3.26
N PHE A 37 -37.69 42.32 -2.39
CA PHE A 37 -36.49 41.56 -2.74
C PHE A 37 -36.24 40.44 -1.72
N ASN A 38 -35.38 39.46 -2.05
CA ASN A 38 -35.25 38.21 -1.30
C ASN A 38 -33.81 38.00 -0.77
N LEU A 39 -33.69 37.47 0.44
CA LEU A 39 -32.41 37.02 1.02
C LEU A 39 -31.87 35.78 0.28
N ARG A 40 -30.55 35.59 0.29
CA ARG A 40 -29.88 34.44 -0.34
C ARG A 40 -28.89 33.73 0.58
N THR A 41 -27.89 34.44 1.10
CA THR A 41 -26.85 33.88 1.98
C THR A 41 -26.62 34.76 3.21
N PRO A 42 -26.19 34.19 4.36
CA PRO A 42 -26.23 32.76 4.72
C PRO A 42 -27.65 32.18 4.60
N ALA A 43 -27.81 30.87 4.45
CA ALA A 43 -29.14 30.27 4.48
C ALA A 43 -29.77 30.41 5.89
N THR A 44 -31.10 30.34 5.98
CA THR A 44 -31.78 30.34 7.29
C THR A 44 -31.35 29.14 8.14
N SER A 45 -31.24 29.35 9.46
CA SER A 45 -30.69 28.40 10.43
C SER A 45 -29.19 28.10 10.26
N ALA A 46 -28.44 28.98 9.60
CA ALA A 46 -26.97 28.89 9.60
C ALA A 46 -26.42 29.03 11.03
N ASN A 47 -25.44 28.19 11.36
CA ASN A 47 -24.69 28.25 12.62
C ASN A 47 -23.23 28.60 12.30
N VAL A 48 -22.72 29.67 12.90
CA VAL A 48 -21.35 30.13 12.70
C VAL A 48 -20.65 30.28 14.05
N VAL A 49 -19.54 29.58 14.20
CA VAL A 49 -18.61 29.75 15.32
C VAL A 49 -17.47 30.62 14.85
N LEU A 50 -17.33 31.81 15.44
CA LEU A 50 -16.26 32.74 15.07
C LEU A 50 -14.91 32.20 15.60
N ASN A 51 -13.93 32.00 14.72
CA ASN A 51 -12.60 31.51 15.07
C ASN A 51 -11.64 32.67 15.35
N ALA A 52 -11.18 32.80 16.60
CA ALA A 52 -10.28 33.88 17.00
C ALA A 52 -8.86 33.77 16.39
N ALA A 53 -8.49 32.63 15.78
CA ALA A 53 -7.26 32.47 15.01
C ALA A 53 -7.36 32.93 13.55
N THR A 54 -8.57 33.07 13.00
CA THR A 54 -8.83 33.57 11.64
C THR A 54 -9.78 34.79 11.65
N PRO A 55 -9.43 35.89 12.35
CA PRO A 55 -10.33 37.04 12.56
C PRO A 55 -10.80 37.72 11.26
N GLU A 56 -10.00 37.64 10.20
CA GLU A 56 -10.29 38.22 8.88
C GLU A 56 -11.17 37.32 7.99
N GLN A 57 -11.50 36.10 8.43
CA GLN A 57 -12.42 35.22 7.72
C GLN A 57 -13.82 35.85 7.69
N THR A 58 -14.48 35.82 6.54
CA THR A 58 -15.77 36.52 6.35
C THR A 58 -16.98 35.59 6.32
N ILE A 59 -18.10 36.13 6.80
CA ILE A 59 -19.44 35.63 6.47
C ILE A 59 -19.98 36.48 5.32
N ASN A 60 -20.34 35.84 4.21
CA ASN A 60 -20.83 36.51 3.01
C ASN A 60 -22.36 36.58 3.02
N PHE A 61 -22.89 37.77 3.30
CA PHE A 61 -24.32 38.05 3.20
C PHE A 61 -24.68 38.48 1.78
N SER A 62 -25.80 38.00 1.24
CA SER A 62 -26.27 38.39 -0.09
C SER A 62 -27.80 38.31 -0.25
N TRP A 63 -28.33 39.12 -1.15
CA TRP A 63 -29.76 39.26 -1.47
C TRP A 63 -29.95 39.57 -2.96
N SER A 64 -31.19 39.52 -3.48
CA SER A 64 -31.51 40.10 -4.79
C SER A 64 -31.64 41.61 -4.68
N ALA A 65 -31.41 42.35 -5.78
CA ALA A 65 -31.71 43.78 -5.81
C ALA A 65 -33.20 44.06 -5.53
N ALA A 66 -33.47 45.17 -4.85
CA ALA A 66 -34.74 45.89 -4.93
C ALA A 66 -34.73 46.78 -6.18
N THR A 67 -35.82 46.81 -6.93
CA THR A 67 -35.93 47.63 -8.15
C THR A 67 -36.51 49.00 -7.79
N PRO A 68 -35.86 50.12 -8.18
CA PRO A 68 -36.42 51.45 -8.00
C PRO A 68 -37.62 51.69 -8.93
N GLY A 69 -38.56 52.52 -8.49
CA GLY A 69 -39.76 52.87 -9.25
C GLY A 69 -39.46 53.75 -10.48
N LEU A 70 -38.49 54.66 -10.38
CA LEU A 70 -38.07 55.52 -11.49
C LEU A 70 -36.55 55.47 -11.70
N THR A 71 -35.75 56.05 -10.80
CA THR A 71 -34.32 56.33 -11.06
C THR A 71 -33.38 56.20 -9.86
N THR A 72 -33.86 56.42 -8.64
CA THR A 72 -33.00 56.53 -7.45
C THR A 72 -32.61 55.15 -6.93
N ALA A 73 -31.35 54.76 -7.18
CA ALA A 73 -30.84 53.45 -6.79
C ALA A 73 -30.90 53.24 -5.26
N PRO A 74 -31.37 52.08 -4.76
CA PRO A 74 -31.39 51.79 -3.34
C PRO A 74 -30.00 51.61 -2.74
N THR A 75 -29.89 51.98 -1.47
CA THR A 75 -28.84 51.56 -0.54
C THR A 75 -29.39 50.52 0.43
N TYR A 76 -28.53 49.69 1.00
CA TYR A 76 -28.90 48.54 1.82
C TYR A 76 -28.19 48.52 3.17
N LYS A 77 -28.92 48.07 4.20
CA LYS A 77 -28.41 47.73 5.53
C LYS A 77 -28.78 46.30 5.89
N ILE A 78 -27.83 45.52 6.39
CA ILE A 78 -28.14 44.29 7.11
C ILE A 78 -28.61 44.67 8.51
N VAL A 79 -29.74 44.12 8.95
CA VAL A 79 -30.31 44.33 10.28
C VAL A 79 -30.45 42.99 11.01
N MET A 80 -30.03 42.94 12.27
CA MET A 80 -30.12 41.73 13.10
C MET A 80 -30.73 42.04 14.46
N ALA A 81 -31.59 41.14 14.97
CA ALA A 81 -32.21 41.26 16.30
C ALA A 81 -32.27 39.89 17.00
N PRO A 82 -32.35 39.81 18.34
CA PRO A 82 -32.50 38.55 19.05
C PRO A 82 -33.68 37.73 18.51
N ARG A 83 -33.48 36.42 18.34
CA ARG A 83 -34.50 35.52 17.82
C ARG A 83 -35.79 35.52 18.65
N THR A 84 -35.65 35.64 19.96
CA THR A 84 -36.74 35.73 20.93
C THR A 84 -36.80 37.14 21.50
N GLY A 85 -37.96 37.81 21.39
CA GLY A 85 -38.18 39.15 21.94
C GLY A 85 -37.50 40.32 21.20
N GLY A 86 -36.73 40.05 20.13
CA GLY A 86 -36.13 41.08 19.28
C GLY A 86 -37.08 41.63 18.22
N ASN A 87 -36.78 42.83 17.72
CA ASN A 87 -37.52 43.51 16.66
C ASN A 87 -36.53 44.06 15.61
N LEU A 88 -36.71 43.70 14.32
CA LEU A 88 -35.83 44.14 13.24
C LEU A 88 -35.99 45.62 12.85
N SER A 89 -37.09 46.27 13.26
CA SER A 89 -37.27 47.73 13.13
C SER A 89 -36.53 48.52 14.22
N THR A 90 -36.01 47.84 15.25
CA THR A 90 -35.14 48.40 16.30
C THR A 90 -33.97 47.42 16.53
N PRO A 91 -33.10 47.23 15.53
CA PRO A 91 -32.18 46.10 15.50
C PRO A 91 -31.09 46.21 16.57
N LEU A 92 -30.59 45.04 16.98
CA LEU A 92 -29.44 44.90 17.87
C LEU A 92 -28.16 45.31 17.14
N LEU A 93 -27.98 44.84 15.89
CA LEU A 93 -26.85 45.11 15.03
C LEU A 93 -27.32 45.66 13.67
N GLU A 94 -26.58 46.62 13.14
CA GLU A 94 -26.72 47.12 11.77
C GLU A 94 -25.37 47.11 11.07
N PHE A 95 -25.35 46.79 9.77
CA PHE A 95 -24.17 46.90 8.93
C PHE A 95 -24.53 47.50 7.56
N ASP A 96 -23.90 48.62 7.20
CA ASP A 96 -24.11 49.29 5.92
C ASP A 96 -23.46 48.53 4.76
N ALA A 97 -24.27 48.12 3.78
CA ALA A 97 -23.82 47.55 2.52
C ALA A 97 -23.79 48.57 1.37
N GLN A 98 -24.25 49.80 1.62
CA GLN A 98 -24.35 50.89 0.62
C GLN A 98 -25.15 50.41 -0.60
N GLY A 99 -24.75 50.73 -1.84
CA GLY A 99 -25.46 50.29 -3.05
C GLY A 99 -25.29 48.80 -3.42
N ASN A 100 -24.57 48.00 -2.62
CA ASN A 100 -24.25 46.61 -2.96
C ASN A 100 -25.36 45.64 -2.54
N THR A 101 -25.59 44.58 -3.33
CA THR A 101 -26.51 43.48 -2.97
C THR A 101 -25.85 42.33 -2.19
N SER A 102 -24.67 42.61 -1.62
CA SER A 102 -23.91 41.70 -0.77
C SER A 102 -22.97 42.48 0.14
N LEU A 103 -22.65 41.89 1.29
CA LEU A 103 -21.64 42.41 2.23
C LEU A 103 -20.90 41.23 2.87
N ALA A 104 -19.58 41.27 2.80
CA ALA A 104 -18.70 40.34 3.50
C ALA A 104 -18.34 40.95 4.87
N LEU A 105 -18.78 40.31 5.95
CA LEU A 105 -18.48 40.75 7.32
C LEU A 105 -17.42 39.84 7.93
N SER A 106 -16.28 40.38 8.35
CA SER A 106 -15.23 39.59 9.02
C SER A 106 -15.71 39.07 10.37
N TYR A 107 -15.11 37.98 10.83
CA TYR A 107 -15.35 37.45 12.18
C TYR A 107 -15.04 38.50 13.24
N SER A 108 -13.96 39.28 13.06
CA SER A 108 -13.60 40.41 13.93
C SER A 108 -14.67 41.49 13.99
N ALA A 109 -15.31 41.85 12.86
CA ALA A 109 -16.36 42.86 12.81
C ALA A 109 -17.64 42.39 13.53
N ILE A 110 -18.05 41.13 13.33
CA ILE A 110 -19.25 40.57 13.97
C ILE A 110 -19.01 40.37 15.47
N ASP A 111 -17.84 39.88 15.87
CA ASP A 111 -17.50 39.71 17.28
C ASP A 111 -17.46 41.05 18.02
N ALA A 112 -16.82 42.07 17.45
CA ALA A 112 -16.80 43.41 18.03
C ALA A 112 -18.20 44.04 18.13
N ALA A 113 -19.05 43.84 17.12
CA ALA A 113 -20.42 44.32 17.13
C ALA A 113 -21.28 43.64 18.21
N LEU A 114 -21.12 42.33 18.43
CA LEU A 114 -21.77 41.61 19.53
C LEU A 114 -21.19 41.99 20.91
N ALA A 115 -19.88 42.21 21.00
CA ALA A 115 -19.20 42.67 22.22
C ALA A 115 -19.74 44.04 22.68
N ALA A 116 -19.91 44.98 21.74
CA ALA A 116 -20.47 46.31 21.99
C ALA A 116 -21.94 46.28 22.48
N LYS A 117 -22.61 45.12 22.41
CA LYS A 117 -23.96 44.89 22.94
C LYS A 117 -23.97 44.05 24.22
N GLY A 118 -22.82 43.82 24.83
CA GLY A 118 -22.69 43.13 26.13
C GLY A 118 -22.81 41.60 26.06
N ILE A 119 -22.85 41.00 24.87
CA ILE A 119 -22.80 39.54 24.73
C ILE A 119 -21.40 39.06 25.12
N ALA A 120 -21.27 38.11 26.05
CA ALA A 120 -19.98 37.65 26.56
C ALA A 120 -19.15 36.86 25.52
N ALA A 121 -17.83 36.82 25.71
CA ALA A 121 -16.94 35.97 24.90
C ALA A 121 -17.35 34.49 24.99
N GLY A 122 -17.25 33.74 23.88
CA GLY A 122 -17.70 32.35 23.76
C GLY A 122 -19.21 32.10 23.86
N ALA A 123 -20.01 33.13 24.19
CA ALA A 123 -21.47 33.02 24.27
C ALA A 123 -22.10 32.92 22.87
N VAL A 124 -23.33 32.38 22.83
CA VAL A 124 -24.12 32.24 21.61
C VAL A 124 -25.15 33.37 21.53
N ALA A 125 -25.20 34.02 20.38
CA ALA A 125 -26.26 34.94 19.98
C ALA A 125 -27.14 34.27 18.92
N ASP A 126 -28.39 33.96 19.29
CA ASP A 126 -29.41 33.53 18.34
C ASP A 126 -30.12 34.75 17.76
N LEU A 127 -29.97 34.95 16.46
CA LEU A 127 -30.41 36.16 15.76
C LEU A 127 -31.43 35.81 14.67
N ASN A 128 -32.44 36.66 14.54
CA ASN A 128 -33.14 36.88 13.29
C ASN A 128 -32.36 37.95 12.52
N TRP A 129 -32.17 37.77 11.21
CA TRP A 129 -31.59 38.79 10.34
C TRP A 129 -32.41 39.00 9.07
N SER A 130 -32.36 40.21 8.55
CA SER A 130 -32.89 40.58 7.24
C SER A 130 -32.11 41.77 6.69
N VAL A 131 -32.57 42.32 5.56
CA VAL A 131 -31.97 43.47 4.89
C VAL A 131 -33.04 44.53 4.71
N VAL A 132 -32.68 45.78 4.99
CA VAL A 132 -33.48 46.97 4.72
C VAL A 132 -32.88 47.69 3.52
N ALA A 133 -33.70 47.96 2.50
CA ALA A 133 -33.36 48.79 1.36
C ALA A 133 -34.02 50.16 1.48
N THR A 134 -33.31 51.23 1.13
CA THR A 134 -33.87 52.60 1.07
C THR A 134 -33.29 53.41 -0.08
N ASN A 135 -34.14 54.22 -0.71
CA ASN A 135 -33.77 55.20 -1.73
C ASN A 135 -33.93 56.65 -1.25
N GLY A 136 -34.03 56.86 0.07
CA GLY A 136 -34.30 58.16 0.71
C GLY A 136 -35.80 58.43 0.91
N ASP A 137 -36.63 58.18 -0.10
CA ASP A 137 -38.08 58.44 -0.05
C ASP A 137 -38.89 57.25 0.50
N LYS A 138 -38.43 56.04 0.24
CA LYS A 138 -39.05 54.77 0.67
C LYS A 138 -38.03 53.86 1.32
N THR A 139 -38.55 53.01 2.20
CA THR A 139 -37.79 51.98 2.90
C THR A 139 -38.59 50.68 2.86
N VAL A 140 -37.97 49.59 2.41
CA VAL A 140 -38.57 48.26 2.33
C VAL A 140 -37.63 47.21 2.92
N MET A 141 -38.17 46.28 3.71
CA MET A 141 -37.42 45.12 4.19
C MET A 141 -37.50 43.98 3.16
N ALA A 142 -36.51 43.09 3.14
CA ALA A 142 -36.58 41.87 2.36
C ALA A 142 -37.79 41.01 2.78
N SER A 143 -38.32 40.24 1.82
CA SER A 143 -39.48 39.35 2.01
C SER A 143 -39.28 38.27 3.08
N GLY A 144 -38.02 37.92 3.34
CA GLY A 144 -37.62 36.86 4.28
C GLY A 144 -36.96 37.42 5.53
N ILE A 145 -37.15 36.69 6.63
CA ILE A 145 -36.35 36.79 7.85
C ILE A 145 -35.64 35.45 8.00
N PHE A 146 -34.31 35.47 8.04
CA PHE A 146 -33.50 34.28 8.18
C PHE A 146 -32.94 34.16 9.60
N ILE A 147 -32.79 32.94 10.10
CA ILE A 147 -32.20 32.66 11.41
C ILE A 147 -30.68 32.51 11.23
N LEU A 148 -29.90 33.10 12.14
CA LEU A 148 -28.45 32.95 12.22
C LEU A 148 -28.07 32.77 13.70
N THR A 149 -27.40 31.66 14.02
CA THR A 149 -26.79 31.42 15.33
C THR A 149 -25.31 31.75 15.24
N VAL A 150 -24.82 32.68 16.06
CA VAL A 150 -23.40 33.09 16.10
C VAL A 150 -22.81 32.81 17.47
N ARG A 151 -21.75 32.00 17.55
CA ARG A 151 -20.91 31.94 18.77
C ARG A 151 -19.77 32.95 18.66
N ARG A 152 -19.69 33.86 19.63
CA ARG A 152 -18.60 34.85 19.78
C ARG A 152 -17.22 34.19 19.90
N PHE A 153 -16.15 34.95 19.65
CA PHE A 153 -14.79 34.52 19.92
C PHE A 153 -14.62 34.02 21.36
N SER A 154 -13.89 32.91 21.51
CA SER A 154 -13.26 32.49 22.77
C SER A 154 -11.82 32.09 22.49
N ASP A 155 -11.61 30.81 22.20
CA ASP A 155 -10.34 30.23 21.76
C ASP A 155 -10.34 30.07 20.23
N GLY A 156 -9.22 29.68 19.65
CA GLY A 156 -9.14 29.43 18.22
C GLY A 156 -7.82 28.82 17.77
N ALA A 157 -7.89 27.93 16.78
CA ALA A 157 -6.76 27.37 16.07
C ALA A 157 -7.00 27.49 14.56
N ALA A 158 -5.99 27.94 13.81
CA ALA A 158 -6.07 28.14 12.37
C ALA A 158 -6.05 26.80 11.59
N PRO A 159 -6.60 26.76 10.36
CA PRO A 159 -6.47 25.62 9.43
C PRO A 159 -5.02 25.13 9.28
N PHE A 160 -4.85 23.82 9.08
CA PHE A 160 -3.54 23.17 8.99
C PHE A 160 -3.65 21.79 8.33
N GLN A 161 -2.52 21.24 7.85
CA GLN A 161 -2.52 20.13 6.91
C GLN A 161 -1.58 18.99 7.33
N VAL A 162 -2.03 17.76 7.13
CA VAL A 162 -1.22 16.55 7.28
C VAL A 162 -0.19 16.43 6.14
N LEU A 163 1.00 15.93 6.46
CA LEU A 163 2.14 15.84 5.54
C LEU A 163 2.64 14.40 5.38
N ALA A 164 2.72 13.64 6.46
CA ALA A 164 3.18 12.25 6.45
C ALA A 164 2.47 11.42 7.54
N PRO A 165 2.31 10.09 7.37
CA PRO A 165 2.52 9.32 6.13
C PRO A 165 1.61 9.79 4.97
N ALA A 166 2.04 9.58 3.74
CA ALA A 166 1.21 9.87 2.57
C ALA A 166 -0.02 8.93 2.54
N SER A 167 -1.15 9.43 2.05
CA SER A 167 -2.39 8.64 1.92
C SER A 167 -2.20 7.47 0.97
N THR A 168 -2.51 6.25 1.42
CA THR A 168 -2.44 5.03 0.59
C THR A 168 -3.56 4.05 0.91
N LEU A 169 -3.95 3.26 -0.09
CA LEU A 169 -4.82 2.09 0.06
C LEU A 169 -4.08 0.77 -0.18
N THR A 170 -2.79 0.83 -0.52
CA THR A 170 -1.91 -0.35 -0.62
C THR A 170 -1.47 -0.77 0.77
N ALA A 171 -1.61 -2.06 1.09
CA ALA A 171 -1.19 -2.60 2.38
C ALA A 171 0.35 -2.49 2.56
N GLN A 172 0.77 -2.07 3.75
CA GLN A 172 2.15 -2.02 4.19
C GLN A 172 2.37 -3.04 5.31
N SER A 173 3.33 -3.95 5.15
CA SER A 173 3.73 -4.88 6.21
C SER A 173 4.54 -4.16 7.29
N ILE A 174 4.10 -4.27 8.55
CA ILE A 174 4.86 -3.87 9.74
C ILE A 174 5.23 -5.10 10.59
N ASN A 175 6.41 -5.08 11.21
CA ASN A 175 6.77 -6.05 12.25
C ASN A 175 6.02 -5.70 13.55
N PRO A 176 5.06 -6.51 14.03
CA PRO A 176 4.24 -6.18 15.19
C PRO A 176 5.00 -6.20 16.52
N ALA A 177 6.24 -6.70 16.55
CA ALA A 177 7.10 -6.71 17.74
C ALA A 177 8.13 -5.55 17.75
N SER A 178 8.33 -4.84 16.63
CA SER A 178 9.44 -3.88 16.51
C SER A 178 9.22 -2.61 17.33
N THR A 179 10.17 -2.31 18.21
CA THR A 179 10.24 -1.06 18.98
C THR A 179 11.23 -0.04 18.40
N ALA A 180 12.05 -0.42 17.42
CA ALA A 180 12.88 0.51 16.65
C ALA A 180 12.11 1.15 15.48
N ASP A 181 11.40 0.32 14.71
CA ASP A 181 10.64 0.79 13.56
C ASP A 181 9.45 1.63 14.00
N LYS A 182 9.23 2.75 13.32
CA LYS A 182 8.27 3.77 13.73
C LYS A 182 7.68 4.52 12.55
N PHE A 183 6.41 4.89 12.70
CA PHE A 183 5.77 5.90 11.89
C PHE A 183 6.03 7.28 12.49
N GLU A 184 6.28 8.26 11.64
CA GLU A 184 6.34 9.68 12.01
C GLU A 184 5.17 10.41 11.35
N PHE A 185 4.10 10.61 12.12
CA PHE A 185 2.94 11.39 11.69
C PHE A 185 3.29 12.87 11.78
N ARG A 186 3.29 13.59 10.66
CA ARG A 186 3.77 14.98 10.56
C ARG A 186 2.70 15.87 9.95
N TRP A 187 2.58 17.11 10.43
CA TRP A 187 1.62 18.11 9.94
C TRP A 187 2.20 19.53 10.01
N THR A 188 1.56 20.49 9.35
CA THR A 188 1.90 21.91 9.52
C THR A 188 1.37 22.44 10.86
N LYS A 189 2.14 23.31 11.53
CA LYS A 189 1.74 23.83 12.84
C LYS A 189 0.58 24.82 12.69
N SER A 190 -0.54 24.52 13.36
CA SER A 190 -1.66 25.45 13.50
C SER A 190 -1.26 26.67 14.36
N LYS A 191 -1.81 27.83 14.00
CA LYS A 191 -1.64 29.09 14.74
C LYS A 191 -2.77 29.26 15.74
N VAL A 192 -2.42 29.50 17.01
CA VAL A 192 -3.37 29.85 18.08
C VAL A 192 -3.88 31.30 17.91
N ALA A 193 -5.11 31.54 18.35
CA ALA A 193 -5.63 32.88 18.60
C ALA A 193 -4.69 33.71 19.49
N THR A 194 -4.58 35.02 19.23
CA THR A 194 -3.68 35.90 19.98
C THR A 194 -4.04 35.95 21.46
N GLY A 195 -3.13 35.50 22.33
CA GLY A 195 -3.36 35.42 23.78
C GLY A 195 -4.12 34.17 24.26
N GLY A 196 -4.48 33.24 23.35
CA GLY A 196 -5.14 31.99 23.68
C GLY A 196 -4.18 30.92 24.27
N PRO A 197 -4.72 29.84 24.88
CA PRO A 197 -3.94 28.74 25.43
C PRO A 197 -3.10 28.01 24.37
N ALA A 198 -1.98 27.40 24.77
CA ALA A 198 -1.17 26.58 23.87
C ALA A 198 -2.00 25.48 23.17
N ILE A 199 -1.67 25.19 21.91
CA ILE A 199 -2.32 24.10 21.16
C ILE A 199 -1.66 22.77 21.53
N HIS A 200 -2.48 21.80 21.89
CA HIS A 200 -2.09 20.39 22.00
C HIS A 200 -2.71 19.59 20.86
N TYR A 201 -1.93 18.71 20.23
CA TYR A 201 -2.32 17.88 19.11
C TYR A 201 -2.50 16.41 19.52
N LYS A 202 -3.47 15.74 18.89
CA LYS A 202 -3.57 14.27 18.85
C LYS A 202 -3.75 13.80 17.42
N VAL A 203 -3.10 12.68 17.06
CA VAL A 203 -3.44 11.92 15.85
C VAL A 203 -4.62 11.00 16.19
N LEU A 204 -5.68 11.06 15.41
CA LEU A 204 -6.88 10.24 15.57
C LEU A 204 -6.96 9.22 14.43
N PHE A 205 -7.32 7.99 14.76
CA PHE A 205 -7.51 6.90 13.80
C PHE A 205 -8.96 6.43 13.83
N ALA A 206 -9.46 6.01 12.68
CA ALA A 206 -10.77 5.38 12.50
C ALA A 206 -10.65 4.22 11.50
N GLU A 207 -11.46 3.19 11.67
CA GLU A 207 -11.59 2.12 10.67
C GLU A 207 -12.21 2.70 9.38
N ARG A 208 -11.54 2.48 8.23
CA ARG A 208 -12.03 2.96 6.94
C ARG A 208 -13.11 2.02 6.39
N LYS A 209 -14.37 2.44 6.49
CA LYS A 209 -15.52 1.72 5.93
C LYS A 209 -15.96 2.28 4.59
N VAL A 210 -16.56 1.43 3.75
CA VAL A 210 -17.23 1.82 2.52
C VAL A 210 -18.69 1.34 2.53
N ASP A 211 -19.56 2.06 1.84
CA ASP A 211 -20.95 1.64 1.61
C ASP A 211 -21.04 0.52 0.55
N GLY A 212 -22.26 0.03 0.30
CA GLY A 212 -22.51 -1.00 -0.72
C GLY A 212 -22.24 -0.56 -2.17
N ALA A 213 -21.92 0.71 -2.41
CA ALA A 213 -21.50 1.26 -3.70
C ALA A 213 -19.99 1.60 -3.74
N GLY A 214 -19.25 1.32 -2.66
CA GLY A 214 -17.81 1.57 -2.56
C GLY A 214 -17.41 2.98 -2.08
N ASN A 215 -18.36 3.85 -1.75
CA ASN A 215 -18.06 5.20 -1.26
C ASN A 215 -17.59 5.16 0.20
N PRO A 216 -16.60 5.98 0.62
CA PRO A 216 -16.21 6.08 2.03
C PRO A 216 -17.38 6.50 2.92
N VAL A 217 -17.59 5.75 4.02
CA VAL A 217 -18.56 6.12 5.06
C VAL A 217 -17.99 7.28 5.89
N ALA A 218 -18.83 8.25 6.22
CA ALA A 218 -18.43 9.40 7.04
C ALA A 218 -17.99 8.97 8.45
N ILE A 219 -16.91 9.58 8.94
CA ILE A 219 -16.29 9.26 10.24
C ILE A 219 -16.74 10.29 11.28
N ASP A 220 -17.22 9.82 12.44
CA ASP A 220 -17.39 10.66 13.63
C ASP A 220 -16.05 10.78 14.39
N TRP A 221 -15.35 11.90 14.19
CA TRP A 221 -14.10 12.18 14.89
C TRP A 221 -14.26 12.53 16.38
N ASN A 222 -15.49 12.59 16.90
CA ASN A 222 -15.71 12.62 18.35
C ASN A 222 -15.57 11.22 19.00
N SER A 223 -15.70 10.17 18.18
CA SER A 223 -15.64 8.75 18.58
C SER A 223 -14.59 7.99 17.76
N PRO A 224 -13.30 8.40 17.78
CA PRO A 224 -12.25 7.71 17.02
C PRO A 224 -12.02 6.28 17.55
N LEU A 225 -11.49 5.41 16.68
CA LEU A 225 -11.12 4.03 17.03
C LEU A 225 -10.03 4.02 18.11
N PHE A 226 -9.03 4.90 17.97
CA PHE A 226 -8.06 5.26 19.00
C PHE A 226 -7.38 6.59 18.66
N SER A 227 -6.62 7.13 19.61
CA SER A 227 -5.84 8.37 19.45
C SER A 227 -4.46 8.24 20.08
N VAL A 228 -3.47 8.91 19.51
CA VAL A 228 -2.13 9.06 20.08
C VAL A 228 -1.81 10.54 20.23
N ASP A 229 -1.29 10.94 21.39
CA ASP A 229 -0.84 12.31 21.63
C ASP A 229 0.37 12.63 20.74
N ALA A 230 0.50 13.89 20.32
CA ALA A 230 1.73 14.32 19.65
C ALA A 230 2.93 14.31 20.61
N ASP A 231 4.12 14.27 20.03
CA ASP A 231 5.38 14.31 20.77
C ASP A 231 5.45 15.60 21.61
N ASN A 232 6.33 15.60 22.63
CA ASN A 232 6.47 16.74 23.56
C ASN A 232 5.13 17.12 24.24
N THR A 233 4.47 16.12 24.85
CA THR A 233 3.17 16.22 25.55
C THR A 233 2.05 16.91 24.74
N GLY A 234 2.05 16.66 23.42
CA GLY A 234 1.08 17.19 22.49
C GLY A 234 1.49 18.50 21.81
N LEU A 235 2.64 19.11 22.14
CA LEU A 235 2.99 20.48 21.67
C LEU A 235 3.65 20.51 20.29
N ASP A 236 4.25 19.40 19.85
CA ASP A 236 4.97 19.32 18.59
C ASP A 236 4.02 19.01 17.42
N SER A 237 4.46 19.34 16.20
CA SER A 237 3.75 19.00 14.95
C SER A 237 4.20 17.65 14.37
N LEU A 238 4.44 16.70 15.27
CA LEU A 238 4.95 15.35 15.04
C LEU A 238 4.33 14.41 16.08
N ALA A 239 3.91 13.21 15.69
CA ALA A 239 3.68 12.10 16.61
C ALA A 239 4.48 10.89 16.14
N THR A 240 5.30 10.34 17.03
CA THR A 240 6.11 9.15 16.79
C THR A 240 5.40 7.92 17.33
N ILE A 241 5.06 6.96 16.48
CA ILE A 241 4.36 5.71 16.87
C ILE A 241 5.19 4.51 16.42
N THR A 242 5.69 3.69 17.36
CA THR A 242 6.42 2.46 16.99
C THR A 242 5.50 1.44 16.33
N TYR A 243 6.05 0.53 15.52
CA TYR A 243 5.26 -0.53 14.89
C TYR A 243 4.62 -1.45 15.93
N LYS A 244 5.32 -1.75 17.03
CA LYS A 244 4.74 -2.43 18.18
C LYS A 244 3.56 -1.65 18.79
N GLN A 245 3.72 -0.36 19.08
CA GLN A 245 2.64 0.45 19.66
C GLN A 245 1.41 0.50 18.74
N MET A 246 1.61 0.65 17.42
CA MET A 246 0.53 0.59 16.43
C MET A 246 -0.15 -0.80 16.43
N SER A 247 0.63 -1.88 16.50
CA SER A 247 0.11 -3.25 16.58
C SER A 247 -0.69 -3.51 17.86
N ASP A 248 -0.21 -3.02 19.01
CA ASP A 248 -0.88 -3.12 20.30
C ASP A 248 -2.22 -2.34 20.28
N LEU A 249 -2.23 -1.11 19.76
CA LEU A 249 -3.43 -0.28 19.58
C LEU A 249 -4.47 -0.95 18.66
N LEU A 250 -4.03 -1.52 17.53
CA LEU A 250 -4.89 -2.28 16.62
C LEU A 250 -5.50 -3.52 17.29
N SER A 251 -4.70 -4.23 18.09
CA SER A 251 -5.16 -5.42 18.83
C SER A 251 -6.18 -5.04 19.91
N ALA A 252 -5.93 -3.96 20.66
CA ALA A 252 -6.87 -3.40 21.63
C ALA A 252 -8.17 -2.89 20.99
N ALA A 253 -8.10 -2.42 19.74
CA ALA A 253 -9.26 -2.03 18.93
C ALA A 253 -10.01 -3.23 18.28
N GLY A 254 -9.63 -4.48 18.62
CA GLY A 254 -10.32 -5.70 18.18
C GLY A 254 -9.73 -6.36 16.92
N PHE A 255 -8.72 -5.76 16.28
CA PHE A 255 -8.03 -6.37 15.14
C PHE A 255 -6.99 -7.38 15.65
N THR A 256 -7.43 -8.56 16.07
CA THR A 256 -6.55 -9.61 16.64
C THR A 256 -5.88 -10.49 15.58
N ASN A 257 -6.46 -10.60 14.38
CA ASN A 257 -5.86 -11.31 13.25
C ASN A 257 -4.75 -10.44 12.62
N LEU A 258 -3.47 -10.81 12.81
CA LEU A 258 -2.33 -9.98 12.41
C LEU A 258 -2.13 -9.91 10.88
N PRO A 259 -2.17 -11.03 10.11
CA PRO A 259 -2.08 -10.99 8.64
C PRO A 259 -3.21 -10.27 7.92
N LEU A 260 -4.40 -10.15 8.52
CA LEU A 260 -5.54 -9.49 7.87
C LEU A 260 -5.26 -7.98 7.77
N PRO A 261 -5.23 -7.39 6.55
CA PRO A 261 -4.93 -5.97 6.39
C PRO A 261 -6.00 -5.09 7.06
N VAL A 262 -5.57 -4.18 7.93
CA VAL A 262 -6.46 -3.20 8.57
C VAL A 262 -6.42 -1.91 7.77
N SER A 263 -7.58 -1.49 7.24
CA SER A 263 -7.71 -0.21 6.54
C SER A 263 -8.14 0.89 7.52
N LEU A 264 -7.31 1.90 7.67
CA LEU A 264 -7.53 3.04 8.56
C LEU A 264 -7.63 4.34 7.76
N THR A 265 -8.45 5.25 8.25
CA THR A 265 -8.37 6.69 7.96
C THR A 265 -7.85 7.40 9.19
N TRP A 266 -7.01 8.41 9.02
CA TRP A 266 -6.47 9.20 10.13
C TRP A 266 -6.52 10.70 9.87
N THR A 267 -6.57 11.46 10.95
CA THR A 267 -6.58 12.93 10.98
C THR A 267 -5.79 13.45 12.17
N VAL A 268 -5.55 14.75 12.25
CA VAL A 268 -4.98 15.39 13.45
C VAL A 268 -6.00 16.36 14.01
N VAL A 269 -6.19 16.35 15.33
CA VAL A 269 -6.97 17.37 16.05
C VAL A 269 -6.05 18.27 16.86
N ALA A 270 -6.12 19.57 16.59
CA ALA A 270 -5.51 20.64 17.37
C ALA A 270 -6.52 21.18 18.38
N SER A 271 -6.20 21.10 19.67
CA SER A 271 -7.07 21.55 20.76
C SER A 271 -6.45 22.73 21.51
N THR A 272 -7.22 23.79 21.75
CA THR A 272 -6.82 24.95 22.57
C THR A 272 -8.02 25.49 23.32
N GLY A 273 -7.94 25.54 24.65
CA GLY A 273 -9.10 25.78 25.50
C GLY A 273 -10.25 24.82 25.18
N ASN A 274 -11.41 25.36 24.78
CA ASN A 274 -12.55 24.55 24.31
C ASN A 274 -12.61 24.37 22.78
N TRP A 275 -11.68 24.95 22.01
CA TRP A 275 -11.64 24.83 20.56
C TRP A 275 -11.04 23.50 20.11
N LYS A 276 -11.61 22.90 19.07
CA LYS A 276 -11.02 21.80 18.30
C LYS A 276 -10.96 22.18 16.82
N GLN A 277 -9.78 22.16 16.23
CA GLN A 277 -9.56 22.26 14.80
C GLN A 277 -9.05 20.91 14.29
N TYR A 278 -9.74 20.29 13.35
CA TYR A 278 -9.21 19.14 12.61
C TYR A 278 -8.34 19.63 11.45
N SER A 279 -7.39 18.80 11.00
CA SER A 279 -6.64 19.07 9.78
C SER A 279 -7.56 19.12 8.56
N ASP A 280 -7.21 19.97 7.58
CA ASP A 280 -8.05 20.26 6.40
C ASP A 280 -8.38 19.01 5.57
N PHE A 281 -7.52 17.99 5.65
CA PHE A 281 -7.63 16.71 4.97
C PHE A 281 -7.36 15.54 5.94
N THR A 282 -7.84 14.36 5.53
CA THR A 282 -7.55 13.07 6.16
C THR A 282 -6.74 12.20 5.21
N ASN A 283 -5.87 11.35 5.76
CA ASN A 283 -5.09 10.39 4.98
C ASN A 283 -5.53 8.96 5.30
N ASN A 284 -5.37 8.05 4.34
CA ASN A 284 -5.60 6.62 4.55
C ASN A 284 -4.25 5.90 4.78
N ILE A 285 -4.28 4.81 5.54
CA ILE A 285 -3.17 3.86 5.65
C ILE A 285 -3.75 2.45 5.76
N VAL A 286 -3.11 1.47 5.14
CA VAL A 286 -3.51 0.06 5.23
C VAL A 286 -2.34 -0.73 5.77
N LEU A 287 -2.54 -1.47 6.86
CA LEU A 287 -1.47 -2.13 7.61
C LEU A 287 -1.71 -3.63 7.71
N THR A 288 -0.72 -4.41 7.29
CA THR A 288 -0.61 -5.84 7.57
C THR A 288 0.42 -6.04 8.66
N ARG A 289 0.14 -6.86 9.67
CA ARG A 289 1.09 -7.15 10.76
C ARG A 289 1.72 -8.51 10.52
N GLU A 290 2.99 -8.50 10.16
CA GLU A 290 3.73 -9.66 9.72
C GLU A 290 4.95 -9.88 10.61
N ILE A 291 4.99 -11.01 11.33
CA ILE A 291 6.23 -11.49 11.94
C ILE A 291 7.07 -12.10 10.81
N LYS A 292 8.35 -11.74 10.74
CA LYS A 292 9.30 -12.34 9.80
C LYS A 292 10.28 -13.22 10.57
N MET A 293 10.75 -14.27 9.94
CA MET A 293 11.77 -15.15 10.51
C MET A 293 12.95 -15.29 9.57
N TYR A 294 14.15 -15.34 10.13
CA TYR A 294 15.41 -15.50 9.42
C TYR A 294 16.27 -16.55 10.13
N ILE A 295 17.16 -17.22 9.40
CA ILE A 295 18.24 -18.04 9.99
C ILE A 295 19.58 -17.31 9.94
N VAL A 296 20.41 -17.56 10.94
CA VAL A 296 21.78 -17.05 11.06
C VAL A 296 22.66 -18.10 11.74
N GLY A 297 23.97 -18.08 11.52
CA GLY A 297 24.96 -18.85 12.26
C GLY A 297 25.92 -19.64 11.39
N SER A 298 26.97 -20.22 12.00
CA SER A 298 28.08 -20.89 11.30
C SER A 298 27.68 -22.11 10.47
N ALA A 299 26.51 -22.71 10.72
CA ALA A 299 25.96 -23.76 9.88
C ALA A 299 25.26 -23.24 8.61
N THR A 300 24.91 -21.94 8.57
CA THR A 300 24.06 -21.31 7.53
C THR A 300 24.91 -20.65 6.42
N PRO A 301 24.33 -20.38 5.23
CA PRO A 301 25.09 -19.86 4.08
C PRO A 301 25.92 -18.59 4.34
N ASN A 302 25.42 -17.69 5.21
CA ASN A 302 26.01 -16.38 5.46
C ASN A 302 26.68 -16.26 6.85
N GLY A 303 26.86 -17.38 7.55
CA GLY A 303 27.53 -17.39 8.86
C GLY A 303 26.79 -16.57 9.93
N TRP A 304 27.54 -16.01 10.87
CA TRP A 304 27.01 -15.19 11.98
C TRP A 304 26.71 -13.72 11.60
N ASP A 305 26.67 -13.37 10.32
CA ASP A 305 26.29 -12.02 9.88
C ASP A 305 24.76 -11.84 9.87
N ALA A 306 24.22 -11.24 10.93
CA ALA A 306 22.79 -10.94 11.02
C ALA A 306 22.28 -10.03 9.91
N SER A 307 23.11 -9.12 9.36
CA SER A 307 22.70 -8.23 8.26
C SER A 307 22.43 -9.01 6.97
N GLN A 308 23.03 -10.20 6.84
CA GLN A 308 22.85 -11.16 5.75
C GLN A 308 22.05 -12.40 6.19
N ALA A 309 21.37 -12.38 7.34
CA ALA A 309 20.53 -13.49 7.78
C ALA A 309 19.46 -13.83 6.72
N VAL A 310 19.21 -15.11 6.51
CA VAL A 310 18.43 -15.61 5.36
C VAL A 310 16.97 -15.77 5.74
N ARG A 311 16.06 -15.07 5.04
CA ARG A 311 14.62 -15.07 5.34
C ARG A 311 13.97 -16.42 5.07
N MET A 312 13.13 -16.87 5.99
CA MET A 312 12.29 -18.07 5.87
C MET A 312 10.97 -17.76 5.17
N ILE A 313 10.36 -18.79 4.59
CA ILE A 313 9.00 -18.77 4.04
C ILE A 313 8.02 -18.81 5.21
N ALA A 314 6.98 -17.96 5.20
CA ALA A 314 5.90 -18.03 6.18
C ALA A 314 4.92 -19.16 5.80
N ASP A 315 4.48 -19.95 6.78
CA ASP A 315 3.48 -20.99 6.57
C ASP A 315 2.09 -20.37 6.37
N GLY A 316 1.51 -20.60 5.19
CA GLY A 316 0.21 -20.02 4.81
C GLY A 316 -0.99 -20.60 5.55
N SER A 317 -0.85 -21.77 6.17
CA SER A 317 -1.91 -22.42 6.97
C SER A 317 -1.73 -22.18 8.47
N ASN A 318 -0.49 -21.98 8.94
CA ASN A 318 -0.16 -21.88 10.35
C ASN A 318 0.57 -20.56 10.63
N PHE A 319 -0.19 -19.48 10.88
CA PHE A 319 0.39 -18.19 11.26
C PHE A 319 1.33 -18.35 12.47
N GLY A 320 2.50 -17.71 12.43
CA GLY A 320 3.56 -17.87 13.44
C GLY A 320 4.51 -19.05 13.20
N VAL A 321 4.28 -19.83 12.14
CA VAL A 321 5.17 -20.91 11.69
C VAL A 321 5.90 -20.47 10.43
N PHE A 322 7.18 -20.82 10.34
CA PHE A 322 8.07 -20.49 9.23
C PHE A 322 8.88 -21.71 8.83
N TYR A 323 9.18 -21.86 7.54
CA TYR A 323 10.02 -22.94 7.05
C TYR A 323 10.97 -22.50 5.94
N MET A 324 12.00 -23.30 5.69
CA MET A 324 12.86 -23.15 4.51
C MET A 324 13.58 -24.47 4.20
N TYR A 325 14.04 -24.62 2.95
CA TYR A 325 14.94 -25.67 2.53
C TYR A 325 16.33 -25.10 2.28
N VAL A 326 17.35 -25.59 2.97
CA VAL A 326 18.70 -25.01 2.93
C VAL A 326 19.76 -26.06 3.21
N TYR A 327 20.94 -25.90 2.61
CA TYR A 327 22.10 -26.70 2.99
C TYR A 327 22.70 -26.16 4.28
N LEU A 328 22.82 -27.01 5.30
CA LEU A 328 23.52 -26.70 6.54
C LEU A 328 24.83 -27.48 6.64
N VAL A 329 25.84 -26.86 7.25
CA VAL A 329 27.13 -27.48 7.57
C VAL A 329 27.05 -28.20 8.92
N GLY A 330 27.46 -29.47 8.97
CA GLY A 330 27.50 -30.26 10.20
C GLY A 330 28.69 -29.92 11.08
N GLY A 331 28.53 -30.15 12.39
CA GLY A 331 29.50 -29.74 13.42
C GLY A 331 29.51 -28.23 13.67
N GLN A 332 28.48 -27.52 13.20
CA GLN A 332 28.30 -26.07 13.32
C GLN A 332 26.94 -25.76 13.96
N GLU A 333 26.64 -24.48 14.17
CA GLU A 333 25.43 -24.06 14.90
C GLU A 333 24.66 -22.95 14.16
N MET A 334 23.40 -22.77 14.54
CA MET A 334 22.52 -21.71 14.04
C MET A 334 21.61 -21.11 15.13
N LYS A 335 21.01 -19.97 14.82
CA LYS A 335 19.91 -19.32 15.55
C LYS A 335 18.85 -18.83 14.56
N PHE A 336 17.69 -18.47 15.09
CA PHE A 336 16.64 -17.75 14.36
C PHE A 336 16.58 -16.28 14.78
N LEU A 337 16.17 -15.38 13.89
CA LEU A 337 16.00 -13.94 14.17
C LEU A 337 14.63 -13.44 13.68
N ASN A 338 14.06 -12.43 14.35
CA ASN A 338 12.84 -11.73 13.89
C ASN A 338 13.12 -10.64 12.82
N GLY A 339 14.39 -10.44 12.47
CA GLY A 339 14.90 -9.40 11.59
C GLY A 339 16.38 -9.64 11.28
N GLN A 340 17.02 -8.69 10.59
CA GLN A 340 18.44 -8.80 10.20
C GLN A 340 19.38 -8.09 11.20
N ALA A 341 19.13 -8.29 12.49
CA ALA A 341 19.91 -7.75 13.60
C ALA A 341 19.81 -8.65 14.85
N PHE A 342 20.85 -8.68 15.68
CA PHE A 342 20.84 -9.31 17.00
C PHE A 342 20.38 -8.32 18.09
N PRO A 343 19.81 -8.80 19.21
CA PRO A 343 19.78 -8.04 20.46
C PRO A 343 21.19 -7.56 20.86
N PRO A 344 21.33 -6.39 21.52
CA PRO A 344 20.27 -5.55 22.07
C PRO A 344 19.75 -4.47 21.10
N ALA A 345 19.85 -4.65 19.78
CA ALA A 345 19.20 -3.74 18.83
C ALA A 345 17.70 -3.65 19.13
N ALA A 346 17.14 -2.44 19.15
CA ALA A 346 15.76 -2.24 19.58
C ALA A 346 14.77 -3.00 18.67
N GLY A 347 13.87 -3.78 19.28
CA GLY A 347 12.91 -4.61 18.56
C GLY A 347 13.49 -5.91 17.96
N ALA A 348 14.81 -6.12 18.00
CA ALA A 348 15.41 -7.38 17.61
C ALA A 348 15.14 -8.46 18.68
N VAL A 349 14.83 -9.66 18.22
CA VAL A 349 14.70 -10.87 19.03
C VAL A 349 15.38 -11.99 18.26
N ASP A 350 16.24 -12.74 18.95
CA ASP A 350 16.75 -14.00 18.48
C ASP A 350 16.13 -15.18 19.26
N TRP A 351 16.13 -16.35 18.64
CA TRP A 351 15.74 -17.59 19.29
C TRP A 351 16.77 -18.69 19.04
N GLY A 352 16.96 -19.53 20.05
CA GLY A 352 17.85 -20.68 20.01
C GLY A 352 17.23 -21.92 20.67
N MET A 353 18.06 -22.92 20.88
CA MET A 353 17.68 -24.16 21.56
C MET A 353 17.39 -23.88 23.04
N GLY A 354 16.23 -24.31 23.51
CA GLY A 354 15.85 -24.27 24.92
C GLY A 354 16.44 -25.42 25.73
N GLY A 355 15.66 -25.96 26.66
CA GLY A 355 16.12 -27.01 27.59
C GLY A 355 16.47 -28.35 26.92
N ALA A 356 15.90 -28.65 25.75
CA ALA A 356 16.21 -29.83 24.96
C ALA A 356 16.22 -29.54 23.44
N ALA A 357 16.78 -30.47 22.67
CA ALA A 357 16.77 -30.38 21.21
C ALA A 357 15.32 -30.37 20.67
N GLY A 358 15.02 -29.38 19.84
CA GLY A 358 13.68 -29.11 19.31
C GLY A 358 12.84 -28.13 20.13
N ASP A 359 13.27 -27.76 21.35
CA ASP A 359 12.67 -26.66 22.11
C ASP A 359 13.23 -25.32 21.61
N LEU A 360 12.36 -24.33 21.39
CA LEU A 360 12.75 -22.98 21.02
C LEU A 360 12.56 -22.02 22.20
N THR A 361 13.51 -21.15 22.49
CA THR A 361 13.34 -20.05 23.47
C THR A 361 14.04 -18.78 23.00
N ALA A 362 13.54 -17.63 23.48
CA ALA A 362 14.09 -16.28 23.22
C ALA A 362 14.99 -15.78 24.36
N ASP A 363 14.93 -16.45 25.52
CA ASP A 363 15.67 -16.10 26.72
C ASP A 363 16.39 -17.35 27.26
N GLY A 364 17.68 -17.22 27.57
CA GLY A 364 18.49 -18.29 28.18
C GLY A 364 18.82 -19.44 27.23
N GLU A 365 18.68 -19.20 25.93
CA GLU A 365 18.90 -20.13 24.84
C GLU A 365 20.37 -20.49 24.62
N SER A 366 20.60 -21.71 24.13
CA SER A 366 21.85 -22.10 23.46
C SER A 366 21.70 -21.92 21.94
N ASN A 367 22.81 -21.89 21.21
CA ASN A 367 22.73 -22.05 19.76
C ASN A 367 22.17 -23.45 19.41
N ILE A 368 21.52 -23.57 18.26
CA ILE A 368 20.97 -24.84 17.76
C ILE A 368 22.10 -25.59 17.05
N PRO A 369 22.54 -26.78 17.54
CA PRO A 369 23.60 -27.54 16.89
C PRO A 369 23.09 -28.29 15.66
N VAL A 370 23.88 -28.30 14.59
CA VAL A 370 23.66 -29.07 13.37
C VAL A 370 24.65 -30.24 13.34
N ALA A 371 24.16 -31.46 13.55
CA ALA A 371 25.02 -32.62 13.73
C ALA A 371 25.75 -33.07 12.44
N THR A 372 25.08 -32.99 11.29
CA THR A 372 25.56 -33.54 10.01
C THR A 372 25.35 -32.56 8.87
N SER A 373 26.29 -32.48 7.91
CA SER A 373 26.11 -31.64 6.73
C SER A 373 25.05 -32.24 5.80
N GLY A 374 24.17 -31.41 5.27
CA GLY A 374 23.11 -31.87 4.38
C GLY A 374 22.10 -30.79 4.04
N VAL A 375 21.18 -31.12 3.14
CA VAL A 375 20.01 -30.28 2.87
C VAL A 375 18.96 -30.57 3.94
N TYR A 376 18.51 -29.53 4.62
CA TYR A 376 17.50 -29.59 5.66
C TYR A 376 16.25 -28.83 5.24
N ARG A 377 15.08 -29.36 5.63
CA ARG A 377 13.92 -28.52 5.88
C ARG A 377 13.98 -28.08 7.33
N ILE A 378 14.12 -26.78 7.54
CA ILE A 378 14.07 -26.15 8.85
C ILE A 378 12.66 -25.62 9.03
N THR A 379 12.03 -25.90 10.18
CA THR A 379 10.76 -25.27 10.59
C THR A 379 10.94 -24.61 11.95
N ALA A 380 10.48 -23.37 12.11
CA ALA A 380 10.32 -22.68 13.39
C ALA A 380 8.83 -22.49 13.67
N ASP A 381 8.37 -22.87 14.86
CA ASP A 381 6.98 -22.79 15.30
C ASP A 381 6.91 -21.94 16.57
N LEU A 382 6.50 -20.67 16.41
CA LEU A 382 6.36 -19.73 17.52
C LEU A 382 5.08 -19.94 18.34
N ASN A 383 4.13 -20.76 17.88
CA ASN A 383 2.91 -21.04 18.63
C ASN A 383 3.19 -22.10 19.71
N ASN A 384 3.97 -23.12 19.37
CA ASN A 384 4.34 -24.21 20.27
C ASN A 384 5.74 -24.05 20.89
N MET A 385 6.48 -23.00 20.51
CA MET A 385 7.88 -22.77 20.88
C MET A 385 8.76 -23.99 20.55
N LYS A 386 8.71 -24.42 19.29
CA LYS A 386 9.46 -25.56 18.76
C LYS A 386 10.27 -25.20 17.53
N TYR A 387 11.32 -25.96 17.28
CA TYR A 387 11.99 -26.00 15.98
C TYR A 387 12.19 -27.45 15.51
N TYR A 388 12.29 -27.63 14.20
CA TYR A 388 12.48 -28.92 13.56
C TYR A 388 13.60 -28.83 12.53
N LEU A 389 14.55 -29.76 12.60
CA LEU A 389 15.57 -29.99 11.58
C LEU A 389 15.28 -31.35 10.93
N GLN A 390 14.81 -31.31 9.68
CA GLN A 390 14.34 -32.50 8.96
C GLN A 390 15.08 -32.63 7.64
N GLN A 391 15.06 -33.82 7.02
CA GLN A 391 15.66 -34.00 5.69
C GLN A 391 14.99 -33.07 4.67
N GLY A 392 15.78 -32.20 4.04
CA GLY A 392 15.31 -31.33 2.96
C GLY A 392 15.50 -32.02 1.63
N ARG A 393 14.39 -32.44 1.01
CA ARG A 393 14.36 -33.11 -0.29
C ARG A 393 13.08 -32.66 -1.02
N MET A 394 12.98 -32.93 -2.31
CA MET A 394 11.79 -32.64 -3.12
C MET A 394 11.66 -33.70 -4.21
N ALA A 395 10.45 -34.15 -4.54
CA ALA A 395 10.19 -35.12 -5.60
C ALA A 395 8.84 -34.90 -6.27
N THR A 396 8.69 -35.33 -7.53
CA THR A 396 7.39 -35.39 -8.21
C THR A 396 6.63 -36.66 -7.83
N VAL A 397 5.35 -36.57 -7.51
CA VAL A 397 4.45 -37.70 -7.19
C VAL A 397 3.12 -37.54 -7.90
N GLY A 398 2.47 -38.62 -8.30
CA GLY A 398 1.11 -38.61 -8.85
C GLY A 398 0.96 -39.37 -10.16
N GLY A 399 -0.28 -39.50 -10.65
CA GLY A 399 -0.64 -40.35 -11.79
C GLY A 399 0.18 -40.10 -13.05
N ALA A 400 0.48 -38.83 -13.34
CA ALA A 400 1.28 -38.43 -14.51
C ALA A 400 2.74 -38.89 -14.44
N THR A 401 3.20 -39.36 -13.28
CA THR A 401 4.62 -39.66 -12.98
C THR A 401 4.84 -41.17 -12.81
N ASP A 402 6.09 -41.63 -12.82
CA ASP A 402 6.39 -43.08 -12.85
C ASP A 402 5.87 -43.85 -11.61
N ALA A 403 6.11 -43.37 -10.39
CA ALA A 403 5.64 -44.02 -9.16
C ALA A 403 4.11 -43.90 -8.90
N GLY A 404 3.39 -43.06 -9.64
CA GLY A 404 1.98 -42.78 -9.36
C GLY A 404 1.80 -42.04 -8.02
N TRP A 405 0.62 -42.18 -7.39
CA TRP A 405 0.29 -41.58 -6.08
C TRP A 405 0.92 -42.31 -4.88
N ASN A 406 2.17 -42.76 -5.00
CA ASN A 406 2.89 -43.58 -4.01
C ASN A 406 4.17 -42.89 -3.49
N PRO A 407 4.09 -42.02 -2.45
CA PRO A 407 5.24 -41.32 -1.89
C PRO A 407 6.46 -42.17 -1.50
N PRO A 408 6.32 -43.39 -0.93
CA PRO A 408 7.48 -44.27 -0.70
C PRO A 408 8.27 -44.64 -1.97
N GLY A 409 7.67 -44.49 -3.16
CA GLY A 409 8.29 -44.83 -4.43
C GLY A 409 9.06 -43.70 -5.13
N VAL A 410 8.99 -42.45 -4.66
CA VAL A 410 9.56 -41.28 -5.39
C VAL A 410 10.99 -40.91 -4.98
N PHE A 411 11.48 -41.39 -3.83
CA PHE A 411 12.84 -41.17 -3.36
C PHE A 411 13.66 -42.46 -3.45
N PRO A 412 14.85 -42.49 -4.08
CA PRO A 412 15.53 -41.39 -4.80
C PRO A 412 15.17 -41.32 -6.31
N SER A 413 14.21 -42.12 -6.77
CA SER A 413 13.89 -42.38 -8.19
C SER A 413 13.45 -41.15 -8.99
N GLN A 414 12.76 -40.21 -8.35
CA GLN A 414 12.14 -39.02 -8.94
C GLN A 414 12.45 -37.76 -8.12
N GLU A 415 13.51 -37.80 -7.31
CA GLU A 415 13.93 -36.69 -6.48
C GLU A 415 14.61 -35.59 -7.31
N LEU A 416 14.20 -34.35 -7.07
CA LEU A 416 14.82 -33.15 -7.61
C LEU A 416 16.14 -32.90 -6.87
N GLY A 417 17.16 -32.43 -7.61
CA GLY A 417 18.40 -31.96 -7.03
C GLY A 417 18.21 -30.64 -6.30
N PHE A 418 18.86 -30.48 -5.16
CA PHE A 418 18.97 -29.19 -4.47
C PHE A 418 19.95 -28.29 -5.24
N VAL A 419 19.46 -27.14 -5.69
CA VAL A 419 20.25 -26.16 -6.44
C VAL A 419 20.80 -25.08 -5.51
N GLY A 420 19.95 -24.59 -4.62
CA GLY A 420 20.26 -23.53 -3.68
C GLY A 420 19.14 -23.38 -2.65
N THR A 421 19.29 -22.43 -1.72
CA THR A 421 18.26 -22.17 -0.71
C THR A 421 16.89 -21.97 -1.34
N ASN A 422 15.93 -22.77 -0.91
CA ASN A 422 14.58 -22.83 -1.45
C ASN A 422 14.50 -23.05 -2.98
N LEU A 423 15.44 -23.78 -3.59
CA LEU A 423 15.43 -24.04 -5.03
C LEU A 423 15.80 -25.49 -5.34
N PHE A 424 14.88 -26.22 -5.99
CA PHE A 424 15.09 -27.59 -6.44
C PHE A 424 14.77 -27.74 -7.93
N LEU A 425 15.53 -28.58 -8.63
CA LEU A 425 15.36 -28.88 -10.06
C LEU A 425 15.59 -30.38 -10.32
N GLY A 426 14.68 -31.02 -11.06
CA GLY A 426 14.84 -32.41 -11.48
C GLY A 426 14.28 -32.65 -12.88
N VAL A 427 14.75 -33.71 -13.54
CA VAL A 427 14.22 -34.17 -14.84
C VAL A 427 13.51 -35.49 -14.60
N SER A 428 12.18 -35.46 -14.67
CA SER A 428 11.29 -36.61 -14.48
C SER A 428 10.68 -37.05 -15.81
N ASN A 429 10.45 -38.36 -15.95
CA ASN A 429 9.64 -38.89 -17.04
C ASN A 429 8.15 -38.79 -16.67
N PHE A 430 7.33 -38.35 -17.62
CA PHE A 430 5.88 -38.23 -17.47
C PHE A 430 5.14 -39.11 -18.49
N LYS A 431 3.97 -39.60 -18.09
CA LYS A 431 3.08 -40.46 -18.89
C LYS A 431 2.08 -39.65 -19.73
N GLY A 432 1.85 -38.39 -19.38
CA GLY A 432 0.91 -37.48 -20.03
C GLY A 432 -0.52 -37.57 -19.48
N GLY A 433 -1.25 -36.44 -19.55
CA GLY A 433 -2.71 -36.38 -19.35
C GLY A 433 -3.23 -36.42 -17.91
N ASP A 434 -2.58 -37.19 -17.03
CA ASP A 434 -2.90 -37.27 -15.59
C ASP A 434 -2.39 -36.04 -14.80
N GLU A 435 -2.59 -36.05 -13.48
CA GLU A 435 -2.15 -35.00 -12.55
C GLU A 435 -0.94 -35.43 -11.68
N PHE A 436 -0.27 -34.44 -11.06
CA PHE A 436 0.82 -34.66 -10.11
C PHE A 436 0.92 -33.56 -9.02
N LYS A 437 1.69 -33.82 -7.96
CA LYS A 437 2.13 -32.87 -6.91
C LYS A 437 3.65 -32.95 -6.74
N MET A 438 4.22 -32.00 -5.99
CA MET A 438 5.59 -32.10 -5.49
C MET A 438 5.56 -32.35 -3.97
N ILE A 439 6.42 -33.23 -3.45
CA ILE A 439 6.47 -33.58 -2.03
C ILE A 439 7.90 -33.58 -1.48
N ASP A 440 8.06 -33.28 -0.20
CA ASP A 440 9.36 -33.26 0.48
C ASP A 440 9.68 -34.50 1.35
N SER A 441 8.80 -35.51 1.33
CA SER A 441 9.01 -36.75 2.08
C SER A 441 8.28 -37.95 1.46
N ASP A 442 8.60 -39.15 1.94
CA ASP A 442 8.12 -40.46 1.46
C ASP A 442 6.75 -40.87 2.03
N SER A 443 5.94 -39.91 2.48
CA SER A 443 4.60 -40.11 3.05
C SER A 443 3.70 -38.92 2.73
N TRP A 444 2.38 -39.10 2.71
CA TRP A 444 1.43 -37.99 2.55
C TRP A 444 1.31 -37.15 3.84
N PRO A 445 0.95 -35.86 3.77
CA PRO A 445 0.58 -35.09 4.96
C PRO A 445 -0.64 -35.72 5.64
N GLY A 446 -0.67 -35.70 6.96
CA GLY A 446 -1.71 -36.31 7.78
C GLY A 446 -3.01 -35.51 7.88
N GLY A 447 -3.39 -34.76 6.84
CA GLY A 447 -4.64 -34.01 6.77
C GLY A 447 -4.77 -32.91 7.84
N GLY A 448 -3.88 -31.91 7.83
CA GLY A 448 -3.84 -30.85 8.84
C GLY A 448 -3.11 -31.24 10.13
N GLY A 449 -2.15 -32.15 10.04
CA GLY A 449 -1.31 -32.56 11.17
C GLY A 449 -0.19 -31.56 11.52
N PRO A 450 0.68 -31.89 12.50
CA PRO A 450 1.76 -31.01 12.96
C PRO A 450 2.71 -30.55 11.85
N VAL A 451 3.28 -29.36 12.05
CA VAL A 451 4.14 -28.60 11.11
C VAL A 451 5.46 -29.29 10.73
N ASN A 452 5.71 -30.47 11.29
CA ASN A 452 6.83 -31.34 10.99
C ASN A 452 6.44 -32.55 10.09
N GLN A 453 5.22 -32.64 9.59
CA GLN A 453 4.83 -33.65 8.60
C GLN A 453 5.36 -33.31 7.19
N THR A 454 5.16 -34.19 6.21
CA THR A 454 5.42 -33.90 4.79
C THR A 454 4.72 -32.60 4.37
N ARG A 455 5.40 -31.77 3.59
CA ARG A 455 4.75 -30.71 2.80
C ARG A 455 4.53 -31.21 1.38
N ASP A 456 3.32 -31.02 0.88
CA ASP A 456 2.97 -31.29 -0.50
C ASP A 456 2.46 -30.03 -1.20
N TYR A 457 2.90 -29.86 -2.44
CA TYR A 457 2.68 -28.64 -3.20
C TYR A 457 1.97 -28.94 -4.52
N GLY A 458 1.08 -28.04 -4.89
CA GLY A 458 0.38 -28.01 -6.16
C GLY A 458 0.38 -26.60 -6.78
N ARG A 459 -0.50 -26.41 -7.74
CA ARG A 459 -0.71 -25.16 -8.47
C ARG A 459 -1.64 -24.25 -7.67
N GLY A 460 -1.23 -23.00 -7.48
CA GLY A 460 -2.08 -21.94 -6.93
C GLY A 460 -3.13 -21.44 -7.93
N ALA A 461 -3.90 -20.42 -7.57
CA ALA A 461 -4.95 -19.86 -8.43
C ALA A 461 -4.44 -19.20 -9.74
N THR A 462 -3.14 -19.09 -9.95
CA THR A 462 -2.49 -18.52 -11.14
C THR A 462 -1.40 -19.48 -11.61
N GLU A 463 -1.32 -19.73 -12.92
CA GLU A 463 -0.32 -20.62 -13.52
C GLU A 463 1.11 -20.17 -13.17
N GLY A 464 1.98 -21.11 -12.83
CA GLY A 464 3.35 -20.84 -12.38
C GLY A 464 3.47 -20.40 -10.91
N VAL A 465 2.37 -20.11 -10.20
CA VAL A 465 2.37 -19.88 -8.74
C VAL A 465 2.27 -21.21 -8.01
N LEU A 466 3.23 -21.47 -7.13
CA LEU A 466 3.29 -22.67 -6.31
C LEU A 466 2.52 -22.44 -5.01
N ALA A 467 1.67 -23.39 -4.63
CA ALA A 467 0.88 -23.32 -3.41
C ALA A 467 0.88 -24.67 -2.67
N GLU A 468 0.88 -24.61 -1.35
CA GLU A 468 0.74 -25.76 -0.45
C GLU A 468 -0.71 -25.95 0.02
N ASN A 469 -1.49 -24.85 0.07
CA ASN A 469 -2.81 -24.81 0.68
C ASN A 469 -3.83 -24.17 -0.26
N ASN A 470 -5.07 -24.67 -0.26
CA ASN A 470 -6.11 -24.32 -1.25
C ASN A 470 -5.61 -24.44 -2.71
N GLU A 471 -4.71 -25.39 -2.95
CA GLU A 471 -4.09 -25.66 -4.24
C GLU A 471 -4.96 -26.61 -5.08
N SER A 472 -4.57 -26.78 -6.34
CA SER A 472 -5.01 -27.89 -7.17
C SER A 472 -3.79 -28.64 -7.70
N ASN A 473 -3.90 -29.94 -7.90
CA ASN A 473 -2.83 -30.73 -8.50
C ASN A 473 -2.32 -30.07 -9.79
N PHE A 474 -1.02 -30.18 -10.04
CA PHE A 474 -0.44 -29.78 -11.32
C PHE A 474 -1.00 -30.67 -12.43
N THR A 475 -1.40 -30.04 -13.53
CA THR A 475 -1.70 -30.78 -14.76
C THR A 475 -0.41 -31.39 -15.31
N GLY A 476 -0.40 -32.68 -15.58
CA GLY A 476 0.76 -33.38 -16.12
C GLY A 476 1.15 -32.84 -17.51
N PRO A 477 2.45 -32.59 -17.77
CA PRO A 477 2.92 -32.17 -19.09
C PRO A 477 2.74 -33.28 -20.14
N ALA A 478 3.09 -32.98 -21.39
CA ALA A 478 3.18 -33.99 -22.44
C ALA A 478 4.12 -35.14 -22.04
N ALA A 479 3.82 -36.35 -22.53
CA ALA A 479 4.59 -37.55 -22.19
C ALA A 479 6.06 -37.44 -22.60
N GLY A 480 6.95 -38.01 -21.77
CA GLY A 480 8.40 -37.94 -21.92
C GLY A 480 9.09 -37.13 -20.82
N LEU A 481 10.36 -36.80 -21.07
CA LEU A 481 11.21 -36.08 -20.11
C LEU A 481 10.78 -34.62 -19.98
N ASN A 482 10.50 -34.21 -18.75
CA ASN A 482 10.22 -32.83 -18.39
C ASN A 482 11.03 -32.43 -17.15
N ARG A 483 11.60 -31.23 -17.20
CA ARG A 483 12.27 -30.54 -16.10
C ARG A 483 11.22 -29.89 -15.22
N VAL A 484 11.28 -30.18 -13.92
CA VAL A 484 10.40 -29.60 -12.90
C VAL A 484 11.25 -28.79 -11.94
N ILE A 485 10.84 -27.54 -11.69
CA ILE A 485 11.50 -26.61 -10.79
C ILE A 485 10.53 -26.24 -9.67
N TRP A 486 10.98 -26.37 -8.43
CA TRP A 486 10.35 -25.83 -7.22
C TRP A 486 11.17 -24.61 -6.80
N ASP A 487 10.56 -23.43 -6.78
CA ASP A 487 11.25 -22.15 -6.54
C ASP A 487 10.55 -21.34 -5.44
N GLY A 488 11.08 -21.41 -4.23
CA GLY A 488 10.75 -20.53 -3.10
C GLY A 488 11.88 -19.56 -2.77
N SER A 489 12.76 -19.26 -3.73
CA SER A 489 13.90 -18.35 -3.52
C SER A 489 13.45 -16.93 -3.18
N ASP A 490 12.29 -16.51 -3.70
CA ASP A 490 11.49 -15.42 -3.15
C ASP A 490 10.48 -16.00 -2.13
N PRO A 491 10.69 -15.83 -0.81
CA PRO A 491 9.81 -16.39 0.21
C PRO A 491 8.43 -15.72 0.30
N LEU A 492 8.15 -14.69 -0.50
CA LEU A 492 6.83 -14.08 -0.65
C LEU A 492 6.08 -14.58 -1.89
N ASN A 493 6.77 -15.08 -2.91
CA ASN A 493 6.20 -15.40 -4.22
C ASN A 493 6.73 -16.74 -4.74
N LEU A 494 6.31 -17.83 -4.07
CA LEU A 494 6.65 -19.20 -4.44
C LEU A 494 6.15 -19.53 -5.87
N LYS A 495 7.02 -20.15 -6.67
CA LYS A 495 6.80 -20.47 -8.08
C LYS A 495 7.15 -21.92 -8.40
N TYR A 496 6.64 -22.38 -9.52
CA TYR A 496 7.10 -23.61 -10.16
C TYR A 496 7.27 -23.40 -11.67
N GLN A 497 8.04 -24.29 -12.29
CA GLN A 497 8.15 -24.36 -13.75
C GLN A 497 8.12 -25.84 -14.18
N VAL A 498 7.47 -26.12 -15.30
CA VAL A 498 7.51 -27.42 -15.98
C VAL A 498 7.90 -27.17 -17.43
N ILE A 499 9.04 -27.72 -17.86
CA ILE A 499 9.68 -27.42 -19.14
C ILE A 499 10.05 -28.73 -19.82
N THR A 500 9.76 -28.89 -21.11
CA THR A 500 10.18 -30.08 -21.87
C THR A 500 11.70 -30.26 -21.82
N ALA A 501 12.16 -31.49 -21.61
CA ALA A 501 13.57 -31.84 -21.44
C ALA A 501 13.95 -33.06 -22.30
N THR A 502 13.42 -33.12 -23.53
CA THR A 502 13.69 -34.19 -24.50
C THR A 502 15.00 -34.00 -25.26
N GLU A 503 15.53 -32.78 -25.30
CA GLU A 503 16.79 -32.44 -25.97
C GLU A 503 17.75 -31.71 -25.02
N MET A 504 19.03 -31.75 -25.36
CA MET A 504 20.13 -31.06 -24.70
C MET A 504 21.32 -31.04 -25.65
N ARG A 505 21.73 -29.86 -26.10
CA ARG A 505 22.73 -29.67 -27.15
C ARG A 505 23.92 -28.88 -26.64
N ILE A 506 25.12 -29.21 -27.12
CA ILE A 506 26.32 -28.40 -26.88
C ILE A 506 26.43 -27.39 -28.01
N VAL A 507 26.13 -26.12 -27.72
CA VAL A 507 26.06 -25.03 -28.72
C VAL A 507 27.18 -24.04 -28.46
N GLY A 508 27.88 -23.59 -29.49
CA GLY A 508 28.95 -22.60 -29.35
C GLY A 508 29.94 -22.63 -30.50
N ASN A 509 31.13 -22.08 -30.30
CA ASN A 509 32.26 -22.22 -31.22
C ASN A 509 33.28 -23.27 -30.76
N GLY A 510 33.00 -24.02 -29.69
CA GLY A 510 33.92 -24.98 -29.08
C GLY A 510 34.07 -26.33 -29.77
N MET A 511 33.19 -26.74 -30.67
CA MET A 511 33.20 -28.08 -31.28
C MET A 511 33.91 -28.09 -32.64
N GLN A 512 34.65 -29.16 -32.96
CA GLN A 512 35.24 -29.34 -34.29
C GLN A 512 34.19 -29.82 -35.30
N ALA A 513 34.30 -29.34 -36.56
CA ALA A 513 33.41 -29.70 -37.68
C ALA A 513 31.90 -29.44 -37.47
N VAL A 514 31.54 -28.58 -36.52
CA VAL A 514 30.16 -28.09 -36.29
C VAL A 514 30.11 -26.59 -36.67
N PRO A 515 29.03 -26.07 -37.28
CA PRO A 515 28.85 -24.64 -37.48
C PRO A 515 28.76 -23.89 -36.14
N ASP A 516 29.63 -22.90 -35.95
CA ASP A 516 29.68 -22.11 -34.73
C ASP A 516 28.33 -21.41 -34.45
N TRP A 517 27.86 -21.44 -33.19
CA TRP A 517 26.65 -20.75 -32.71
C TRP A 517 25.33 -21.10 -33.42
N ASN A 518 25.21 -22.32 -33.93
CA ASN A 518 24.00 -22.82 -34.60
C ASN A 518 23.32 -23.94 -33.76
N PRO A 519 22.27 -23.64 -32.97
CA PRO A 519 21.50 -24.62 -32.20
C PRO A 519 21.04 -25.85 -33.00
N GLY A 520 20.41 -25.66 -34.16
CA GLY A 520 19.84 -26.75 -34.95
C GLY A 520 20.88 -27.70 -35.53
N ALA A 521 22.08 -27.21 -35.83
CA ALA A 521 23.22 -28.01 -36.28
C ALA A 521 24.10 -28.54 -35.13
N SER A 522 23.83 -28.14 -33.87
CA SER A 522 24.68 -28.48 -32.74
C SER A 522 24.46 -29.92 -32.24
N PRO A 523 25.52 -30.62 -31.78
CA PRO A 523 25.44 -32.00 -31.31
C PRO A 523 24.48 -32.17 -30.13
N GLN A 524 23.57 -33.14 -30.26
CA GLN A 524 22.66 -33.59 -29.22
C GLN A 524 23.38 -34.57 -28.26
N MET A 525 23.17 -34.37 -26.96
CA MET A 525 23.70 -35.23 -25.89
C MET A 525 22.76 -36.42 -25.61
N THR A 526 23.32 -37.51 -25.08
CA THR A 526 22.55 -38.70 -24.68
C THR A 526 22.08 -38.58 -23.24
N TYR A 527 20.77 -38.66 -23.02
CA TYR A 527 20.22 -38.74 -21.66
C TYR A 527 20.65 -40.05 -20.99
N SER A 528 21.23 -39.94 -19.80
CA SER A 528 21.82 -41.04 -19.02
C SER A 528 21.04 -41.32 -17.72
N GLY A 529 19.84 -40.74 -17.57
CA GLY A 529 19.01 -40.83 -16.36
C GLY A 529 19.33 -39.75 -15.32
N ASN A 530 18.40 -39.51 -14.38
CA ASN A 530 18.56 -38.61 -13.23
C ASN A 530 19.11 -37.20 -13.55
N GLY A 531 18.70 -36.60 -14.67
CA GLY A 531 19.19 -35.27 -15.09
C GLY A 531 20.62 -35.27 -15.62
N VAL A 532 21.20 -36.41 -15.98
CA VAL A 532 22.54 -36.52 -16.55
C VAL A 532 22.48 -36.64 -18.08
N TRP A 533 23.28 -35.83 -18.77
CA TRP A 533 23.47 -35.85 -20.21
C TRP A 533 24.94 -36.05 -20.54
N THR A 534 25.25 -36.94 -21.50
CA THR A 534 26.63 -37.26 -21.88
C THR A 534 26.85 -37.14 -23.38
N LEU A 535 28.03 -36.65 -23.80
CA LEU A 535 28.46 -36.70 -25.19
C LEU A 535 29.99 -36.71 -25.29
N THR A 536 30.54 -37.61 -26.10
CA THR A 536 31.97 -37.62 -26.45
C THR A 536 32.19 -36.93 -27.80
N LEU A 537 32.97 -35.86 -27.83
CA LEU A 537 33.21 -35.05 -29.03
C LEU A 537 34.58 -34.35 -29.02
N ALA A 538 35.06 -33.96 -30.20
CA ALA A 538 36.30 -33.19 -30.35
C ALA A 538 36.06 -31.69 -30.10
N LEU A 539 36.79 -31.13 -29.12
CA LEU A 539 36.72 -29.72 -28.74
C LEU A 539 37.95 -28.94 -29.24
N LYS A 540 37.73 -27.67 -29.59
CA LYS A 540 38.77 -26.64 -29.79
C LYS A 540 39.25 -26.14 -28.42
N ALA A 541 40.50 -25.72 -28.30
CA ALA A 541 41.05 -25.15 -27.08
C ALA A 541 40.53 -23.72 -26.83
N ASN A 542 40.29 -23.35 -25.56
CA ASN A 542 39.99 -21.98 -25.12
C ASN A 542 38.78 -21.31 -25.82
N ALA A 543 37.83 -22.11 -26.30
CA ALA A 543 36.63 -21.70 -27.01
C ALA A 543 35.42 -21.65 -26.06
N GLU A 544 34.25 -21.28 -26.58
CA GLU A 544 33.02 -21.07 -25.80
C GLU A 544 31.90 -22.03 -26.21
N ILE A 545 31.15 -22.50 -25.21
CA ILE A 545 29.93 -23.31 -25.36
C ILE A 545 28.87 -22.96 -24.30
N LYS A 546 27.62 -23.28 -24.61
CA LYS A 546 26.45 -23.36 -23.72
C LYS A 546 25.79 -24.73 -23.87
N PHE A 547 24.94 -25.09 -22.91
CA PHE A 547 24.09 -26.29 -23.00
C PHE A 547 22.64 -25.86 -23.17
N LEU A 548 22.05 -26.16 -24.32
CA LEU A 548 20.71 -25.69 -24.72
C LEU A 548 19.72 -26.85 -24.78
N ALA A 549 18.62 -26.80 -24.04
CA ALA A 549 17.58 -27.82 -23.98
C ALA A 549 16.60 -27.72 -25.18
N GLY A 550 17.13 -27.58 -26.38
CA GLY A 550 16.36 -27.43 -27.62
C GLY A 550 17.26 -27.14 -28.83
N ASN A 551 16.65 -27.08 -30.01
CA ASN A 551 17.30 -26.91 -31.31
C ASN A 551 17.25 -25.46 -31.84
N ASP A 552 16.71 -24.51 -31.08
CA ASP A 552 16.58 -23.09 -31.44
C ASP A 552 16.82 -22.19 -30.22
N TRP A 553 17.24 -20.94 -30.45
CA TRP A 553 17.46 -19.96 -29.37
C TRP A 553 16.16 -19.58 -28.65
N GLY A 554 16.25 -19.36 -27.34
CA GLY A 554 15.09 -19.12 -26.47
C GLY A 554 14.55 -20.40 -25.79
N ALA A 555 15.06 -21.58 -26.15
CA ALA A 555 14.94 -22.76 -25.29
C ALA A 555 15.76 -22.58 -24.01
N PHE A 556 15.40 -23.30 -22.94
CA PHE A 556 16.08 -23.28 -21.64
C PHE A 556 17.56 -23.67 -21.79
N ASP A 557 18.49 -22.86 -21.30
CA ASP A 557 19.92 -23.13 -21.36
C ASP A 557 20.64 -23.03 -20.01
N TYR A 558 21.82 -23.64 -19.96
CA TYR A 558 22.76 -23.52 -18.85
C TYR A 558 23.98 -22.70 -19.24
N GLU A 559 24.47 -21.95 -18.26
CA GLU A 559 25.58 -21.01 -18.30
C GLU A 559 26.64 -21.35 -17.24
N ASP A 560 27.83 -20.79 -17.39
CA ASP A 560 28.92 -21.02 -16.47
C ASP A 560 28.70 -20.31 -15.14
N ALA A 561 28.81 -21.07 -14.05
CA ALA A 561 28.88 -20.57 -12.68
C ALA A 561 30.20 -20.93 -11.99
N SER A 562 31.19 -21.41 -12.76
CA SER A 562 32.53 -21.79 -12.28
C SER A 562 33.60 -20.69 -12.39
N GLY A 563 33.22 -19.50 -12.89
CA GLY A 563 34.13 -18.37 -13.07
C GLY A 563 35.10 -18.52 -14.23
N GLY A 564 34.67 -19.13 -15.35
CA GLY A 564 35.49 -19.37 -16.54
C GLY A 564 36.44 -20.56 -16.41
N SER A 565 36.21 -21.47 -15.46
CA SER A 565 37.13 -22.58 -15.19
C SER A 565 37.28 -23.50 -16.40
N GLN A 566 38.52 -23.86 -16.72
CA GLN A 566 38.88 -24.77 -17.82
C GLN A 566 39.38 -26.14 -17.33
N ALA A 567 39.23 -26.44 -16.04
CA ALA A 567 39.73 -27.68 -15.42
C ALA A 567 39.06 -28.94 -16.00
N THR A 568 39.85 -29.96 -16.32
CA THR A 568 39.38 -31.27 -16.83
C THR A 568 39.29 -32.29 -15.70
N GLY A 569 38.34 -33.24 -15.79
CA GLY A 569 38.12 -34.28 -14.78
C GLY A 569 37.53 -33.79 -13.45
N VAL A 570 37.23 -32.50 -13.33
CA VAL A 570 36.65 -31.87 -12.15
C VAL A 570 35.29 -31.27 -12.51
N ALA A 571 34.32 -31.40 -11.60
CA ALA A 571 32.99 -30.85 -11.75
C ALA A 571 33.00 -29.31 -11.61
N ARG A 572 32.52 -28.62 -12.64
CA ARG A 572 32.38 -27.15 -12.71
C ARG A 572 30.91 -26.78 -12.46
N LYS A 573 30.64 -25.70 -11.73
CA LYS A 573 29.26 -25.27 -11.43
C LYS A 573 28.54 -24.71 -12.66
N ILE A 574 27.22 -24.93 -12.73
CA ILE A 574 26.32 -24.40 -13.76
C ILE A 574 25.26 -23.49 -13.12
N GLN A 575 24.62 -22.65 -13.92
CA GLN A 575 23.42 -21.88 -13.58
C GLN A 575 22.52 -21.74 -14.82
N TRP A 576 21.29 -21.24 -14.66
CA TRP A 576 20.36 -20.93 -15.77
C TRP A 576 19.68 -19.56 -15.61
N THR A 577 20.21 -18.73 -14.70
CA THR A 577 19.67 -17.43 -14.32
C THR A 577 20.37 -16.27 -15.03
N GLY A 578 21.11 -16.55 -16.12
CA GLY A 578 22.02 -15.63 -16.78
C GLY A 578 23.46 -15.85 -16.31
N GLY A 579 24.40 -15.86 -17.25
CA GLY A 579 25.83 -15.99 -16.98
C GLY A 579 26.69 -16.00 -18.24
N ASP A 580 28.00 -16.16 -18.05
CA ASP A 580 28.96 -16.30 -19.15
C ASP A 580 28.86 -17.67 -19.84
N ASN A 581 29.39 -17.75 -21.07
CA ASN A 581 29.57 -19.02 -21.76
C ASN A 581 30.66 -19.87 -21.10
N PHE A 582 30.48 -21.19 -21.03
CA PHE A 582 31.52 -22.10 -20.55
C PHE A 582 32.74 -22.08 -21.45
N LYS A 583 33.93 -22.06 -20.85
CA LYS A 583 35.19 -22.25 -21.57
C LYS A 583 35.48 -23.73 -21.79
N THR A 584 35.78 -24.12 -23.03
CA THR A 584 36.32 -25.46 -23.32
C THR A 584 37.69 -25.64 -22.65
N PRO A 585 38.18 -26.89 -22.48
CA PRO A 585 39.51 -27.14 -21.94
C PRO A 585 40.62 -26.35 -22.65
N ALA A 586 41.71 -26.07 -21.92
CA ALA A 586 42.83 -25.29 -22.45
C ALA A 586 43.66 -26.02 -23.54
N VAL A 587 43.43 -27.32 -23.71
CA VAL A 587 44.03 -28.18 -24.73
C VAL A 587 42.91 -28.68 -25.65
N ALA A 588 43.17 -28.73 -26.95
CA ALA A 588 42.24 -29.29 -27.92
C ALA A 588 42.34 -30.82 -27.92
N GLY A 589 41.22 -31.52 -28.03
CA GLY A 589 41.19 -32.97 -27.92
C GLY A 589 39.76 -33.52 -27.95
N THR A 590 39.64 -34.84 -27.91
CA THR A 590 38.36 -35.50 -27.67
C THR A 590 38.06 -35.47 -26.17
N TYR A 591 36.84 -35.11 -25.80
CA TYR A 591 36.39 -35.09 -24.41
C TYR A 591 35.02 -35.73 -24.30
N THR A 592 34.81 -36.51 -23.24
CA THR A 592 33.47 -36.84 -22.76
C THR A 592 32.98 -35.71 -21.87
N VAL A 593 31.97 -35.00 -22.34
CA VAL A 593 31.28 -33.92 -21.62
C VAL A 593 30.06 -34.51 -20.92
N THR A 594 30.02 -34.35 -19.61
CA THR A 594 28.91 -34.79 -18.76
C THR A 594 28.27 -33.57 -18.11
N LEU A 595 27.06 -33.21 -18.54
CA LEU A 595 26.21 -32.24 -17.85
C LEU A 595 25.34 -33.00 -16.84
N ASN A 596 25.29 -32.54 -15.60
CA ASN A 596 24.49 -33.13 -14.53
C ASN A 596 23.62 -32.04 -13.88
N GLU A 597 22.38 -31.97 -14.32
CA GLU A 597 21.38 -31.01 -13.84
C GLU A 597 21.06 -31.23 -12.36
N LYS A 598 21.00 -32.49 -11.90
CA LYS A 598 20.69 -32.83 -10.51
C LYS A 598 21.81 -32.42 -9.54
N ALA A 599 23.06 -32.53 -9.96
CA ALA A 599 24.23 -32.09 -9.17
C ALA A 599 24.63 -30.63 -9.44
N GLN A 600 23.95 -29.95 -10.38
CA GLN A 600 24.25 -28.59 -10.84
C GLN A 600 25.73 -28.42 -11.25
N THR A 601 26.22 -29.35 -12.08
CA THR A 601 27.61 -29.36 -12.55
C THR A 601 27.79 -29.84 -13.99
N VAL A 602 28.91 -29.47 -14.60
CA VAL A 602 29.44 -30.04 -15.85
C VAL A 602 30.88 -30.51 -15.67
N THR A 603 31.24 -31.64 -16.26
CA THR A 603 32.60 -32.21 -16.24
C THR A 603 33.09 -32.48 -17.65
N PHE A 604 34.37 -32.20 -17.91
CA PHE A 604 35.06 -32.49 -19.18
C PHE A 604 36.17 -33.50 -18.94
N THR A 605 35.97 -34.75 -19.35
CA THR A 605 36.93 -35.85 -19.14
C THR A 605 37.66 -36.15 -20.45
N PRO A 606 39.01 -36.14 -20.50
CA PRO A 606 39.79 -36.53 -21.68
C PRO A 606 39.56 -38.00 -22.11
#